data_AF-A0A3C1NDX9-F1
#
_entry.id   AF-A0A3C1NDX9-F1
#
_cell.length_a   1.000
_cell.length_b   1.000
_cell.length_c   1.000
_cell.angle_alpha   90.00
_cell.angle_beta   90.00
_cell.angle_gamma   90.00
#
_symmetry.space_group_name_H-M   'P 1'
#
loop_
_entity.id
_entity.type
_entity.pdbx_description
1 polymer ?
#
loop_
_entity_poly.entity_id
_entity_poly.type
_entity_poly.pdbx_seq_one_letter_code
_entity_poly.pdbx_strand_id
1 'polypeptide(L)'
;MADGKVGFTDKLQDRLGWDVKIPERDGKSITLIDLATHASGLPREAEVKAVGNNPTMMGTKEDYIASLTPDVLLFAPGTGILYSNFGFDLLAQALANAAGKPYADLLKERVLDPAGLKDTHFDLTEADKARAMQGHNFDGSPLPFIETAPIIQGAGGLYSTANDMLRWLGWHLDRFAAKDAEMRLLDHASYLHRDGLTPVFGMDEGGEMDAMGLGWVVQEPDGARPLILEKSGGLQGEFSYVAFAPHRRLCFHQRVQRRGLRCDVEGG
;
A
#
# COMPACT_ATOMS: atom_id res chain seq x y z
N MET A 1 -13.02 12.28 -4.25
CA MET A 1 -12.77 13.74 -4.22
C MET A 1 -13.02 14.37 -5.59
N ALA A 2 -12.35 13.94 -6.66
CA ALA A 2 -12.56 14.50 -8.00
C ALA A 2 -13.98 14.32 -8.56
N ASP A 3 -14.68 13.24 -8.17
CA ASP A 3 -16.06 12.95 -8.59
C ASP A 3 -17.09 13.09 -7.46
N GLY A 4 -16.68 13.66 -6.31
CA GLY A 4 -17.55 13.92 -5.16
C GLY A 4 -18.05 12.68 -4.39
N LYS A 5 -17.62 11.46 -4.72
CA LYS A 5 -18.12 10.24 -4.07
C LYS A 5 -17.59 10.01 -2.64
N VAL A 6 -16.35 10.42 -2.40
CA VAL A 6 -15.67 10.36 -1.10
C VAL A 6 -14.82 11.61 -0.89
N GLY A 7 -14.64 12.01 0.37
CA GLY A 7 -13.70 13.01 0.85
C GLY A 7 -12.59 12.39 1.70
N PHE A 8 -11.44 13.04 1.77
CA PHE A 8 -10.32 12.59 2.61
C PHE A 8 -10.69 12.48 4.09
N THR A 9 -11.50 13.41 4.59
CA THR A 9 -11.94 13.46 5.99
C THR A 9 -13.23 12.68 6.25
N ASP A 10 -13.74 11.94 5.27
CA ASP A 10 -14.88 11.06 5.52
C ASP A 10 -14.48 10.00 6.55
N LYS A 11 -15.36 9.76 7.51
CA LYS A 11 -15.14 8.73 8.51
C LYS A 11 -15.22 7.35 7.85
N LEU A 12 -14.33 6.45 8.25
CA LEU A 12 -14.36 5.06 7.79
C LEU A 12 -15.72 4.40 8.11
N GLN A 13 -16.29 4.71 9.28
CA GLN A 13 -17.61 4.22 9.70
C GLN A 13 -18.71 4.47 8.65
N ASP A 14 -18.65 5.60 7.96
CA ASP A 14 -19.68 6.04 7.01
C ASP A 14 -19.43 5.47 5.60
N ARG A 15 -18.22 4.97 5.34
CA ARG A 15 -17.78 4.55 4.00
C ARG A 15 -17.54 3.06 3.85
N LEU A 16 -17.27 2.33 4.94
CA LEU A 16 -16.94 0.90 4.86
C LEU A 16 -18.14 0.03 4.43
N GLY A 17 -19.36 0.39 4.84
CA GLY A 17 -20.58 -0.36 4.48
C GLY A 17 -20.69 -1.75 5.11
N TRP A 18 -19.94 -2.01 6.18
CA TRP A 18 -19.99 -3.27 6.92
C TRP A 18 -20.82 -3.09 8.19
N ASP A 19 -21.47 -4.16 8.64
CA ASP A 19 -22.21 -4.19 9.91
C ASP A 19 -21.24 -4.36 11.09
N VAL A 20 -20.47 -3.30 11.36
CA VAL A 20 -19.47 -3.23 12.42
C VAL A 20 -19.32 -1.80 12.90
N LYS A 21 -19.09 -1.63 14.21
CA LYS A 21 -18.71 -0.34 14.77
C LYS A 21 -17.20 -0.16 14.62
N ILE A 22 -16.78 0.91 13.95
CA ILE A 22 -15.37 1.29 13.84
C ILE A 22 -14.92 1.85 15.18
N PRO A 23 -13.78 1.38 15.73
CA PRO A 23 -13.27 1.87 16.99
C PRO A 23 -12.84 3.34 16.89
N GLU A 24 -12.94 4.02 18.02
CA GLU A 24 -12.50 5.40 18.19
C GLU A 24 -11.58 5.44 19.40
N ARG A 25 -10.62 6.37 19.40
CA ARG A 25 -9.70 6.55 20.51
C ARG A 25 -9.53 8.03 20.81
N ASP A 26 -9.62 8.38 22.09
CA ASP A 26 -9.52 9.75 22.59
C ASP A 26 -10.49 10.72 21.89
N GLY A 27 -11.70 10.24 21.56
CA GLY A 27 -12.75 11.00 20.87
C GLY A 27 -12.51 11.21 19.37
N LYS A 28 -11.49 10.57 18.78
CA LYS A 28 -11.20 10.64 17.35
C LYS A 28 -11.65 9.38 16.61
N SER A 29 -12.44 9.58 15.55
CA SER A 29 -12.80 8.54 14.58
C SER A 29 -11.72 8.42 13.50
N ILE A 30 -11.53 7.21 12.94
CA ILE A 30 -10.69 7.00 11.75
C ILE A 30 -11.33 7.65 10.53
N THR A 31 -10.56 8.42 9.77
CA THR A 31 -10.92 8.96 8.45
C THR A 31 -10.16 8.27 7.32
N LEU A 32 -10.61 8.46 6.06
CA LEU A 32 -9.96 7.84 4.91
C LEU A 32 -8.49 8.30 4.72
N ILE A 33 -8.18 9.56 5.05
CA ILE A 33 -6.80 10.06 4.98
C ILE A 33 -5.92 9.45 6.06
N ASP A 34 -6.47 9.13 7.24
CA ASP A 34 -5.70 8.43 8.28
C ASP A 34 -5.29 7.02 7.81
N LEU A 35 -6.13 6.35 7.02
CA LEU A 35 -5.78 5.06 6.42
C LEU A 35 -4.69 5.22 5.35
N ALA A 36 -4.87 6.17 4.43
CA ALA A 36 -3.93 6.42 3.33
C ALA A 36 -2.55 6.91 3.78
N THR A 37 -2.46 7.51 4.97
CA THR A 37 -1.22 8.02 5.57
C THR A 37 -0.69 7.13 6.70
N HIS A 38 -1.30 5.95 6.93
CA HIS A 38 -0.94 5.03 8.02
C HIS A 38 -1.05 5.63 9.45
N ALA A 39 -1.88 6.66 9.61
CA ALA A 39 -2.10 7.38 10.86
C ALA A 39 -3.38 6.96 11.60
N SER A 40 -4.03 5.87 11.19
CA SER A 40 -5.31 5.41 11.75
C SER A 40 -5.21 4.86 13.18
N GLY A 41 -4.02 4.50 13.64
CA GLY A 41 -3.82 3.79 14.91
C GLY A 41 -4.09 2.29 14.86
N LEU A 42 -4.52 1.75 13.71
CA LEU A 42 -4.70 0.32 13.52
C LEU A 42 -3.35 -0.43 13.59
N PRO A 43 -3.34 -1.69 14.05
CA PRO A 43 -2.15 -2.54 13.99
C PRO A 43 -1.73 -2.80 12.54
N ARG A 44 -0.52 -3.33 12.37
CA ARG A 44 0.02 -3.63 11.04
C ARG A 44 -0.89 -4.56 10.24
N GLU A 45 -1.32 -5.64 10.87
CA GLU A 45 -2.16 -6.69 10.29
C GLU A 45 -3.43 -6.86 11.12
N ALA A 46 -4.51 -7.31 10.48
CA ALA A 46 -5.67 -7.84 11.20
C ALA A 46 -5.30 -9.16 11.90
N GLU A 47 -5.93 -9.45 13.03
CA GLU A 47 -5.81 -10.76 13.66
C GLU A 47 -6.68 -11.77 12.90
N VAL A 48 -6.04 -12.53 12.02
CA VAL A 48 -6.70 -13.56 11.23
C VAL A 48 -6.59 -14.92 11.92
N LYS A 49 -7.72 -15.64 12.07
CA LYS A 49 -7.65 -17.01 12.57
C LYS A 49 -7.08 -17.89 11.46
N ALA A 50 -5.98 -18.58 11.75
CA ALA A 50 -5.44 -19.57 10.83
C ALA A 50 -6.51 -20.64 10.54
N VAL A 51 -6.95 -20.74 9.29
CA VAL A 51 -7.83 -21.83 8.84
C VAL A 51 -6.94 -23.05 8.56
N GLY A 52 -6.68 -23.85 9.59
CA GLY A 52 -5.87 -25.08 9.51
C GLY A 52 -4.39 -24.85 9.17
N ASN A 53 -3.76 -25.80 8.47
CA ASN A 53 -2.36 -25.73 8.00
C ASN A 53 -2.21 -24.96 6.68
N ASN A 54 -3.11 -24.02 6.37
CA ASN A 54 -3.04 -23.24 5.14
C ASN A 54 -2.52 -21.82 5.44
N PRO A 55 -1.18 -21.61 5.49
CA PRO A 55 -0.56 -20.31 5.77
C PRO A 55 -0.82 -19.26 4.67
N THR A 56 -1.67 -19.59 3.68
CA THR A 56 -1.94 -18.83 2.47
C THR A 56 -3.29 -18.10 2.52
N MET A 57 -4.13 -18.40 3.52
CA MET A 57 -5.37 -17.68 3.76
C MET A 57 -5.07 -16.32 4.40
N MET A 58 -5.04 -15.27 3.60
CA MET A 58 -4.75 -13.90 4.04
C MET A 58 -5.95 -13.22 4.74
N GLY A 59 -6.75 -14.01 5.46
CA GLY A 59 -7.96 -13.59 6.17
C GLY A 59 -9.23 -13.57 5.33
N THR A 60 -10.36 -13.41 6.02
CA THR A 60 -11.69 -13.18 5.46
C THR A 60 -12.22 -11.81 5.89
N LYS A 61 -13.34 -11.37 5.30
CA LYS A 61 -14.05 -10.18 5.78
C LYS A 61 -14.46 -10.34 7.25
N GLU A 62 -14.86 -11.54 7.65
CA GLU A 62 -15.28 -11.86 9.01
C GLU A 62 -14.11 -11.77 9.99
N ASP A 63 -12.90 -12.18 9.59
CA ASP A 63 -11.69 -11.99 10.41
C ASP A 63 -11.36 -10.51 10.61
N TYR A 64 -11.52 -9.70 9.56
CA TYR A 64 -11.31 -8.25 9.62
C TYR A 64 -12.35 -7.59 10.55
N ILE A 65 -13.63 -7.98 10.43
CA ILE A 65 -14.68 -7.51 11.34
C ILE A 65 -14.37 -7.91 12.78
N ALA A 66 -13.95 -9.16 13.03
CA ALA A 66 -13.58 -9.63 14.35
C ALA A 66 -12.36 -8.90 14.94
N SER A 67 -11.45 -8.45 14.07
CA SER A 67 -10.27 -7.66 14.46
C SER A 67 -10.59 -6.21 14.83
N LEU A 68 -11.76 -5.67 14.45
CA LEU A 68 -12.18 -4.30 14.79
C LEU A 68 -12.75 -4.23 16.22
N THR A 69 -11.96 -4.64 17.21
CA THR A 69 -12.35 -4.57 18.62
C THR A 69 -12.32 -3.11 19.13
N PRO A 70 -13.05 -2.77 20.22
CA PRO A 70 -13.05 -1.41 20.76
C PRO A 70 -11.67 -0.86 21.17
N ASP A 71 -10.72 -1.74 21.48
CA ASP A 71 -9.37 -1.43 22.00
C ASP A 71 -8.24 -1.64 20.98
N VAL A 72 -8.56 -2.01 19.73
CA VAL A 72 -7.56 -2.33 18.69
C VAL A 72 -6.65 -1.15 18.33
N LEU A 73 -7.07 0.10 18.56
CA LEU A 73 -6.28 1.28 18.22
C LEU A 73 -5.14 1.51 19.19
N LEU A 74 -3.92 1.48 18.68
CA LEU A 74 -2.68 1.64 19.45
C LEU A 74 -2.39 3.10 19.84
N PHE A 75 -2.90 4.05 19.07
CA PHE A 75 -2.87 5.49 19.32
C PHE A 75 -4.07 6.17 18.65
N ALA A 76 -4.34 7.43 19.01
CA ALA A 76 -5.48 8.15 18.44
C ALA A 76 -5.24 8.50 16.96
N PRO A 77 -6.25 8.39 16.09
CA PRO A 77 -6.10 8.76 14.68
C PRO A 77 -5.46 10.14 14.48
N GLY A 78 -4.47 10.19 13.57
CA GLY A 78 -3.73 11.40 13.21
C GLY A 78 -2.70 11.88 14.24
N THR A 79 -2.41 11.13 15.32
CA THR A 79 -1.39 11.53 16.31
C THR A 79 -0.07 10.77 16.21
N GLY A 80 0.00 9.76 15.36
CA GLY A 80 1.16 8.91 15.15
C GLY A 80 1.07 8.19 13.81
N ILE A 81 2.09 7.41 13.48
CA ILE A 81 2.16 6.59 12.28
C ILE A 81 2.61 5.18 12.65
N LEU A 82 1.90 4.20 12.11
CA LEU A 82 2.31 2.80 12.10
C LEU A 82 1.88 2.18 10.77
N TYR A 83 2.84 1.63 10.02
CA TYR A 83 2.54 0.95 8.76
C TYR A 83 1.47 -0.13 8.96
N SER A 84 0.38 -0.04 8.20
CA SER A 84 -0.79 -0.91 8.35
C SER A 84 -1.33 -1.37 7.01
N ASN A 85 -1.15 -2.66 6.73
CA ASN A 85 -1.82 -3.37 5.65
C ASN A 85 -3.33 -3.42 5.93
N PHE A 86 -3.71 -3.71 7.18
CA PHE A 86 -5.10 -3.72 7.61
C PHE A 86 -5.82 -2.40 7.28
N GLY A 87 -5.18 -1.26 7.55
CA GLY A 87 -5.72 0.06 7.21
C GLY A 87 -5.89 0.27 5.70
N PHE A 88 -4.91 -0.14 4.89
CA PHE A 88 -4.98 -0.02 3.42
C PHE A 88 -6.05 -0.91 2.80
N ASP A 89 -6.24 -2.10 3.36
CA ASP A 89 -7.29 -3.01 2.93
C ASP A 89 -8.67 -2.47 3.30
N LEU A 90 -8.87 -1.92 4.50
CA LEU A 90 -10.11 -1.22 4.86
C LEU A 90 -10.38 0.00 3.97
N LEU A 91 -9.34 0.72 3.55
CA LEU A 91 -9.47 1.81 2.59
C LEU A 91 -9.97 1.31 1.24
N ALA A 92 -9.40 0.23 0.70
CA ALA A 92 -9.85 -0.39 -0.54
C ALA A 92 -11.32 -0.83 -0.47
N GLN A 93 -11.74 -1.40 0.67
CA GLN A 93 -13.13 -1.81 0.91
C GLN A 93 -14.08 -0.60 0.97
N ALA A 94 -13.68 0.48 1.64
CA ALA A 94 -14.46 1.72 1.69
C ALA A 94 -14.62 2.38 0.30
N LEU A 95 -13.55 2.39 -0.51
CA LEU A 95 -13.58 2.91 -1.87
C LEU A 95 -14.47 2.04 -2.79
N ALA A 96 -14.38 0.72 -2.69
CA ALA A 96 -15.22 -0.22 -3.42
C ALA A 96 -16.71 -0.02 -3.08
N ASN A 97 -17.03 0.08 -1.79
CA ASN A 97 -18.39 0.33 -1.32
C ASN A 97 -18.93 1.67 -1.85
N ALA A 98 -18.14 2.75 -1.73
CA ALA A 98 -18.54 4.07 -2.26
C ALA A 98 -18.70 4.08 -3.79
N ALA A 99 -17.97 3.23 -4.50
CA ALA A 99 -18.10 3.08 -5.95
C ALA A 99 -19.24 2.13 -6.38
N GLY A 100 -19.77 1.31 -5.45
CA GLY A 100 -20.78 0.30 -5.73
C GLY A 100 -20.27 -0.86 -6.60
N LYS A 101 -18.96 -1.16 -6.58
CA LYS A 101 -18.34 -2.23 -7.38
C LYS A 101 -17.09 -2.81 -6.71
N PRO A 102 -16.63 -4.01 -7.10
CA PRO A 102 -15.40 -4.59 -6.59
C PRO A 102 -14.19 -3.66 -6.75
N TYR A 103 -13.26 -3.69 -5.78
CA TYR A 103 -12.07 -2.84 -5.80
C TYR A 103 -11.20 -3.09 -7.05
N ALA A 104 -11.03 -4.37 -7.45
CA ALA A 104 -10.31 -4.74 -8.66
C ALA A 104 -10.86 -4.03 -9.92
N ASP A 105 -12.19 -4.00 -10.07
CA ASP A 105 -12.85 -3.32 -11.19
C ASP A 105 -12.69 -1.80 -11.11
N LEU A 106 -12.80 -1.24 -9.90
CA LEU A 106 -12.59 0.19 -9.67
C LEU A 106 -11.17 0.62 -10.03
N LEU A 107 -10.16 -0.11 -9.55
CA LEU A 107 -8.75 0.14 -9.85
C LEU A 107 -8.48 0.03 -11.35
N LYS A 108 -9.03 -1.01 -11.98
CA LYS A 108 -8.89 -1.23 -13.43
C LYS A 108 -9.45 -0.06 -14.24
N GLU A 109 -10.69 0.35 -13.95
CA GLU A 109 -11.38 1.42 -14.66
C GLU A 109 -10.70 2.79 -14.45
N ARG A 110 -10.29 3.08 -13.21
CA ARG A 110 -9.84 4.43 -12.84
C ARG A 110 -8.35 4.66 -13.04
N VAL A 111 -7.54 3.60 -12.98
CA VAL A 111 -6.07 3.71 -12.98
C VAL A 111 -5.46 2.88 -14.10
N LEU A 112 -5.71 1.57 -14.12
CA LEU A 112 -4.95 0.65 -14.97
C LEU A 112 -5.25 0.83 -16.46
N ASP A 113 -6.54 0.89 -16.84
CA ASP A 113 -6.94 1.08 -18.23
C ASP A 113 -6.54 2.47 -18.77
N PRO A 114 -6.79 3.58 -18.06
CA PRO A 114 -6.35 4.91 -18.51
C PRO A 114 -4.83 5.05 -18.64
N ALA A 115 -4.05 4.36 -17.80
CA ALA A 115 -2.58 4.35 -17.85
C ALA A 115 -2.02 3.29 -18.81
N GLY A 116 -2.87 2.42 -19.37
CA GLY A 116 -2.47 1.38 -20.32
C GLY A 116 -1.64 0.25 -19.69
N LEU A 117 -1.89 -0.07 -18.42
CA LEU A 117 -1.18 -1.10 -17.64
C LEU A 117 -1.86 -2.47 -17.84
N LYS A 118 -1.53 -3.13 -18.96
CA LYS A 118 -2.26 -4.31 -19.44
C LYS A 118 -1.90 -5.62 -18.73
N ASP A 119 -0.71 -5.69 -18.17
CA ASP A 119 -0.18 -6.84 -17.42
C ASP A 119 -0.19 -6.56 -15.91
N THR A 120 -1.08 -5.66 -15.47
CA THR A 120 -1.25 -5.27 -14.07
C THR A 120 -2.67 -5.60 -13.64
N HIS A 121 -2.86 -6.54 -12.72
CA HIS A 121 -4.17 -7.00 -12.25
C HIS A 121 -4.04 -7.93 -11.03
N PHE A 122 -5.14 -8.15 -10.32
CA PHE A 122 -5.22 -9.10 -9.20
C PHE A 122 -5.42 -10.54 -9.65
N ASP A 123 -6.32 -10.76 -10.61
CA ASP A 123 -6.67 -12.11 -11.09
C ASP A 123 -5.70 -12.53 -12.19
N LEU A 124 -4.97 -13.63 -11.98
CA LEU A 124 -3.99 -14.13 -12.94
C LEU A 124 -4.59 -15.20 -13.86
N THR A 125 -4.38 -15.03 -15.16
CA THR A 125 -4.60 -16.11 -16.12
C THR A 125 -3.47 -17.15 -16.04
N GLU A 126 -3.68 -18.33 -16.63
CA GLU A 126 -2.60 -19.34 -16.72
C GLU A 126 -1.37 -18.82 -17.49
N ALA A 127 -1.57 -17.92 -18.46
CA ALA A 127 -0.47 -17.26 -19.17
C ALA A 127 0.30 -16.28 -18.29
N ASP A 128 -0.35 -15.64 -17.32
CA ASP A 128 0.31 -14.76 -16.36
C ASP A 128 1.09 -15.57 -15.35
N LYS A 129 0.49 -16.65 -14.82
CA LYS A 129 1.16 -17.59 -13.91
C LYS A 129 2.41 -18.20 -14.55
N ALA A 130 2.36 -18.53 -15.84
CA ALA A 130 3.51 -19.05 -16.57
C ALA A 130 4.68 -18.06 -16.70
N ARG A 131 4.42 -16.75 -16.60
CA ARG A 131 5.44 -15.68 -16.62
C ARG A 131 5.76 -15.15 -15.22
N ALA A 132 4.96 -15.52 -14.22
CA ALA A 132 5.13 -15.07 -12.86
C ALA A 132 6.47 -15.54 -12.30
N MET A 133 7.09 -14.64 -11.56
CA MET A 133 8.38 -14.84 -10.97
C MET A 133 8.25 -15.74 -9.72
N GLN A 134 9.03 -16.84 -9.65
CA GLN A 134 9.07 -17.72 -8.47
C GLN A 134 9.67 -17.02 -7.23
N GLY A 135 8.86 -16.86 -6.19
CA GLY A 135 9.31 -16.41 -4.87
C GLY A 135 10.17 -17.45 -4.13
N HIS A 136 11.06 -17.01 -3.24
CA HIS A 136 11.92 -17.91 -2.46
C HIS A 136 12.08 -17.47 -0.99
N ASN A 137 12.30 -18.43 -0.11
CA ASN A 137 12.63 -18.26 1.30
C ASN A 137 14.03 -17.68 1.54
N PHE A 138 14.34 -17.39 2.80
CA PHE A 138 15.65 -16.90 3.25
C PHE A 138 16.80 -17.85 2.89
N ASP A 139 16.54 -19.17 2.94
CA ASP A 139 17.48 -20.24 2.58
C ASP A 139 17.56 -20.50 1.07
N GLY A 140 16.79 -19.76 0.26
CA GLY A 140 16.72 -19.93 -1.19
C GLY A 140 15.82 -21.08 -1.67
N SER A 141 15.07 -21.74 -0.78
CA SER A 141 14.05 -22.72 -1.18
C SER A 141 12.85 -22.02 -1.85
N PRO A 142 12.22 -22.62 -2.88
CA PRO A 142 11.08 -22.00 -3.54
C PRO A 142 9.85 -21.97 -2.62
N LEU A 143 9.11 -20.86 -2.66
CA LEU A 143 7.81 -20.74 -2.01
C LEU A 143 6.70 -21.24 -2.95
N PRO A 144 5.61 -21.85 -2.44
CA PRO A 144 4.47 -22.14 -3.31
C PRO A 144 3.89 -20.84 -3.87
N PHE A 145 3.45 -20.89 -5.13
CA PHE A 145 2.69 -19.77 -5.69
C PHE A 145 1.33 -19.69 -5.00
N ILE A 146 1.06 -18.55 -4.38
CA ILE A 146 -0.17 -18.28 -3.63
C ILE A 146 -0.85 -17.10 -4.26
N GLU A 147 -2.07 -17.31 -4.73
CA GLU A 147 -2.90 -16.24 -5.25
C GLU A 147 -3.31 -15.28 -4.13
N THR A 148 -3.45 -14.02 -4.50
CA THR A 148 -3.85 -12.98 -3.57
C THR A 148 -5.33 -13.10 -3.24
N ALA A 149 -5.65 -13.18 -1.94
CA ALA A 149 -7.03 -13.13 -1.46
C ALA A 149 -7.67 -11.75 -1.69
N PRO A 150 -8.96 -11.67 -2.09
CA PRO A 150 -9.63 -10.39 -2.35
C PRO A 150 -9.59 -9.39 -1.18
N ILE A 151 -9.50 -9.86 0.06
CA ILE A 151 -9.48 -8.99 1.24
C ILE A 151 -8.20 -8.13 1.32
N ILE A 152 -7.07 -8.59 0.76
CA ILE A 152 -5.77 -7.89 0.83
C ILE A 152 -5.40 -7.07 -0.41
N GLN A 153 -6.37 -6.81 -1.27
CA GLN A 153 -6.13 -6.11 -2.54
C GLN A 153 -5.70 -4.65 -2.36
N GLY A 154 -5.95 -4.04 -1.19
CA GLY A 154 -5.53 -2.67 -0.89
C GLY A 154 -4.06 -2.58 -0.49
N ALA A 155 -3.54 -3.59 0.21
CA ALA A 155 -2.23 -3.55 0.85
C ALA A 155 -1.07 -4.05 -0.01
N GLY A 156 -1.23 -5.16 -0.74
CA GLY A 156 -0.08 -5.80 -1.40
C GLY A 156 -0.38 -6.82 -2.48
N GLY A 157 -1.64 -6.91 -2.92
CA GLY A 157 -2.10 -7.99 -3.78
C GLY A 157 -1.88 -7.85 -5.29
N LEU A 158 -1.39 -6.71 -5.75
CA LEU A 158 -1.38 -6.36 -7.16
C LEU A 158 -0.16 -6.94 -7.88
N TYR A 159 -0.40 -7.75 -8.91
CA TYR A 159 0.68 -8.20 -9.80
C TYR A 159 0.92 -7.17 -10.89
N SER A 160 2.16 -7.03 -11.33
CA SER A 160 2.55 -6.16 -12.43
C SER A 160 3.82 -6.65 -13.12
N THR A 161 4.24 -5.96 -14.19
CA THR A 161 5.48 -6.20 -14.92
C THR A 161 6.37 -4.97 -14.90
N ALA A 162 7.67 -5.16 -15.14
CA ALA A 162 8.61 -4.04 -15.26
C ALA A 162 8.18 -3.02 -16.34
N ASN A 163 7.62 -3.49 -17.46
CA ASN A 163 7.16 -2.62 -18.54
C ASN A 163 5.97 -1.73 -18.11
N ASP A 164 5.01 -2.28 -17.37
CA ASP A 164 3.88 -1.51 -16.85
C ASP A 164 4.32 -0.56 -15.73
N MET A 165 5.20 -1.00 -14.84
CA MET A 165 5.78 -0.11 -13.82
C MET A 165 6.55 1.07 -14.44
N LEU A 166 7.25 0.87 -15.57
CA LEU A 166 7.90 1.95 -16.31
C LEU A 166 6.89 2.91 -16.95
N ARG A 167 5.74 2.42 -17.44
CA ARG A 167 4.65 3.28 -17.95
C ARG A 167 4.04 4.11 -16.84
N TRP A 168 3.75 3.48 -15.71
CA TRP A 168 3.22 4.12 -14.52
C TRP A 168 4.19 5.19 -14.00
N LEU A 169 5.48 4.87 -13.87
CA LEU A 169 6.51 5.87 -13.53
C LEU A 169 6.61 7.00 -14.55
N GLY A 170 6.42 6.70 -15.84
CA GLY A 170 6.35 7.70 -16.90
C GLY A 170 5.24 8.74 -16.63
N TRP A 171 4.09 8.33 -16.10
CA TRP A 171 3.04 9.24 -15.67
C TRP A 171 3.51 10.14 -14.53
N HIS A 172 4.10 9.60 -13.47
CA HIS A 172 4.57 10.42 -12.33
C HIS A 172 5.69 11.42 -12.73
N LEU A 173 6.51 11.08 -13.73
CA LEU A 173 7.59 11.95 -14.21
C LEU A 173 7.15 12.96 -15.29
N ASP A 174 5.90 12.91 -15.75
CA ASP A 174 5.39 13.82 -16.76
C ASP A 174 5.04 15.20 -16.17
N ARG A 175 6.04 16.09 -16.23
CA ARG A 175 5.95 17.47 -15.75
C ARG A 175 5.25 18.43 -16.70
N PHE A 176 5.09 18.06 -17.96
CA PHE A 176 4.72 19.01 -19.02
C PHE A 176 3.34 18.73 -19.62
N ALA A 177 2.83 17.51 -19.48
CA ALA A 177 1.46 17.22 -19.90
C ALA A 177 0.46 17.98 -19.01
N ALA A 178 -0.46 18.68 -19.65
CA ALA A 178 -1.62 19.26 -18.97
C ALA A 178 -2.60 18.16 -18.50
N LYS A 179 -2.64 17.03 -19.21
CA LYS A 179 -3.48 15.88 -18.85
C LYS A 179 -3.07 15.36 -17.47
N ASP A 180 -4.05 15.24 -16.57
CA ASP A 180 -3.92 14.72 -15.20
C ASP A 180 -2.93 15.49 -14.30
N ALA A 181 -2.58 16.74 -14.64
CA ALA A 181 -1.61 17.54 -13.88
C ALA A 181 -2.06 17.79 -12.43
N GLU A 182 -3.35 18.09 -12.22
CA GLU A 182 -3.94 18.24 -10.89
C GLU A 182 -3.89 16.93 -10.09
N MET A 183 -4.17 15.80 -10.74
CA MET A 183 -4.10 14.50 -10.09
C MET A 183 -2.68 14.15 -9.67
N ARG A 184 -1.66 14.48 -10.48
CA ARG A 184 -0.24 14.35 -10.10
C ARG A 184 0.10 15.22 -8.90
N LEU A 185 -0.38 16.46 -8.87
CA LEU A 185 -0.16 17.36 -7.73
C LEU A 185 -0.75 16.78 -6.44
N LEU A 186 -1.97 16.24 -6.51
CA LEU A 186 -2.61 15.60 -5.36
C LEU A 186 -1.91 14.30 -4.93
N ASP A 187 -1.44 13.49 -5.88
CA ASP A 187 -0.72 12.24 -5.62
C ASP A 187 0.66 12.50 -4.97
N HIS A 188 1.36 13.55 -5.40
CA HIS A 188 2.71 13.88 -4.93
C HIS A 188 2.74 14.76 -3.67
N ALA A 189 1.58 15.16 -3.14
CA ALA A 189 1.52 16.06 -1.99
C ALA A 189 1.89 15.38 -0.68
N SER A 190 2.55 16.12 0.20
CA SER A 190 2.75 15.78 1.61
C SER A 190 1.47 16.12 2.39
N TYR A 191 0.84 15.12 3.01
CA TYR A 191 -0.42 15.29 3.74
C TYR A 191 -0.24 15.29 5.25
N LEU A 192 0.75 14.54 5.75
CA LEU A 192 1.01 14.40 7.18
C LEU A 192 2.51 14.48 7.44
N HIS A 193 2.98 15.60 7.96
CA HIS A 193 4.39 15.81 8.30
C HIS A 193 4.76 15.08 9.60
N ARG A 194 6.00 14.57 9.68
CA ARG A 194 6.51 13.81 10.84
C ARG A 194 6.47 14.61 12.16
N ASP A 195 6.63 15.94 12.08
CA ASP A 195 6.68 16.81 13.25
C ASP A 195 5.43 16.68 14.13
N GLY A 196 5.65 16.51 15.44
CA GLY A 196 4.59 16.30 16.43
C GLY A 196 3.92 14.93 16.43
N LEU A 197 4.32 13.98 15.58
CA LEU A 197 3.77 12.62 15.57
C LEU A 197 4.48 11.70 16.55
N THR A 198 3.71 10.96 17.34
CA THR A 198 4.22 9.92 18.23
C THR A 198 3.18 8.82 18.45
N PRO A 199 3.51 7.54 18.20
CA PRO A 199 4.78 7.04 17.68
C PRO A 199 4.94 7.23 16.17
N VAL A 200 6.13 6.94 15.62
CA VAL A 200 6.36 6.76 14.17
C VAL A 200 7.13 5.45 13.99
N PHE A 201 6.50 4.45 13.34
CA PHE A 201 7.09 3.13 13.13
C PHE A 201 6.86 2.60 11.71
N GLY A 202 7.90 1.98 11.14
CA GLY A 202 7.82 1.24 9.89
C GLY A 202 7.78 2.09 8.62
N MET A 203 8.26 3.34 8.68
CA MET A 203 8.32 4.24 7.51
C MET A 203 9.74 4.58 7.05
N ASP A 204 10.77 4.20 7.82
CA ASP A 204 12.14 4.66 7.59
C ASP A 204 13.00 3.65 6.81
N GLU A 205 12.38 2.79 5.99
CA GLU A 205 13.07 1.68 5.29
C GLU A 205 14.01 2.17 4.17
N GLY A 206 13.62 3.19 3.40
CA GLY A 206 14.41 3.79 2.33
C GLY A 206 15.18 5.05 2.74
N GLY A 207 15.08 5.46 4.00
CA GLY A 207 15.60 6.71 4.56
C GLY A 207 14.64 7.29 5.59
N GLU A 208 15.04 8.32 6.34
CA GLU A 208 14.14 8.96 7.31
C GLU A 208 12.95 9.62 6.58
N MET A 209 11.73 9.23 6.97
CA MET A 209 10.49 9.78 6.44
C MET A 209 10.23 11.16 7.03
N ASP A 210 10.09 12.18 6.18
CA ASP A 210 9.78 13.56 6.59
C ASP A 210 8.28 13.84 6.61
N ALA A 211 7.53 13.20 5.70
CA ALA A 211 6.08 13.24 5.65
C ALA A 211 5.48 11.99 4.99
N MET A 212 4.19 11.77 5.21
CA MET A 212 3.38 10.81 4.47
C MET A 212 2.55 11.49 3.40
N GLY A 213 2.63 10.94 2.19
CA GLY A 213 1.66 11.17 1.12
C GLY A 213 0.50 10.18 1.21
N LEU A 214 -0.21 9.98 0.10
CA LEU A 214 -1.22 8.91 -0.02
C LEU A 214 -0.53 7.58 -0.33
N GLY A 215 0.00 6.92 0.69
CA GLY A 215 0.82 5.71 0.59
C GLY A 215 2.29 5.96 0.24
N TRP A 216 2.65 7.15 -0.24
CA TRP A 216 4.04 7.54 -0.46
C TRP A 216 4.75 7.90 0.84
N VAL A 217 5.95 7.36 1.03
CA VAL A 217 6.91 7.91 1.99
C VAL A 217 7.60 9.09 1.32
N VAL A 218 7.49 10.27 1.94
CA VAL A 218 8.08 11.50 1.43
C VAL A 218 9.34 11.77 2.21
N GLN A 219 10.46 11.89 1.49
CA GLN A 219 11.70 12.43 2.02
C GLN A 219 11.92 13.80 1.38
N GLU A 220 11.85 14.87 2.18
CA GLU A 220 12.05 16.25 1.76
C GLU A 220 13.49 16.48 1.27
N PRO A 221 13.74 17.53 0.47
CA PRO A 221 15.09 17.84 0.01
C PRO A 221 16.05 18.10 1.18
N ASP A 222 17.21 17.44 1.16
CA ASP A 222 18.29 17.66 2.14
C ASP A 222 19.65 17.72 1.44
N GLY A 223 20.28 18.90 1.50
CA GLY A 223 21.53 19.19 0.80
C GLY A 223 21.44 18.92 -0.70
N ALA A 224 22.14 17.88 -1.16
CA ALA A 224 22.13 17.45 -2.57
C ALA A 224 21.01 16.45 -2.91
N ARG A 225 20.34 15.88 -1.90
CA ARG A 225 19.24 14.94 -2.08
C ARG A 225 17.98 15.73 -2.50
N PRO A 226 17.36 15.41 -3.65
CA PRO A 226 16.09 16.02 -4.04
C PRO A 226 14.94 15.52 -3.15
N LEU A 227 13.77 16.16 -3.23
CA LEU A 227 12.51 15.54 -2.81
C LEU A 227 12.39 14.16 -3.48
N ILE A 228 12.21 13.13 -2.66
CA ILE A 228 12.01 11.75 -3.10
C ILE A 228 10.63 11.29 -2.60
N LEU A 229 9.85 10.73 -3.52
CA LEU A 229 8.69 9.91 -3.20
C LEU A 229 9.11 8.47 -3.38
N GLU A 230 8.95 7.67 -2.34
CA GLU A 230 9.39 6.29 -2.32
C GLU A 230 8.40 5.35 -1.65
N LYS A 231 8.50 4.08 -2.04
CA LYS A 231 7.74 3.00 -1.42
C LYS A 231 8.44 1.67 -1.60
N SER A 232 8.58 0.94 -0.50
CA SER A 232 9.00 -0.46 -0.45
C SER A 232 7.80 -1.41 -0.49
N GLY A 233 8.06 -2.65 -0.91
CA GLY A 233 7.10 -3.74 -0.90
C GLY A 233 7.77 -5.09 -0.72
N GLY A 234 7.06 -6.03 -0.10
CA GLY A 234 7.54 -7.38 0.09
C GLY A 234 6.38 -8.35 0.31
N LEU A 235 6.29 -9.39 -0.52
CA LEU A 235 5.29 -10.45 -0.40
C LEU A 235 5.81 -11.73 -1.07
N GLN A 236 5.59 -12.89 -0.43
CA GLN A 236 5.94 -14.21 -0.99
C GLN A 236 7.39 -14.33 -1.52
N GLY A 237 8.37 -13.75 -0.82
CA GLY A 237 9.78 -13.83 -1.21
C GLY A 237 10.18 -12.94 -2.39
N GLU A 238 9.27 -12.08 -2.85
CA GLU A 238 9.53 -11.00 -3.77
C GLU A 238 9.63 -9.68 -3.02
N PHE A 239 10.56 -8.82 -3.44
CA PHE A 239 10.74 -7.48 -2.89
C PHE A 239 10.73 -6.45 -4.02
N SER A 240 10.08 -5.33 -3.78
CA SER A 240 10.03 -4.20 -4.70
C SER A 240 10.41 -2.92 -3.99
N TYR A 241 11.02 -2.02 -4.75
CA TYR A 241 11.31 -0.67 -4.32
C TYR A 241 11.07 0.28 -5.48
N VAL A 242 10.33 1.35 -5.23
CA VAL A 242 10.13 2.46 -6.16
C VAL A 242 10.58 3.72 -5.47
N ALA A 243 11.40 4.51 -6.14
CA ALA A 243 11.73 5.86 -5.72
C ALA A 243 11.82 6.77 -6.94
N PHE A 244 11.27 7.98 -6.86
CA PHE A 244 11.39 8.97 -7.92
C PHE A 244 11.40 10.39 -7.37
N ALA A 245 12.04 11.27 -8.12
CA ALA A 245 12.10 12.71 -7.85
C ALA A 245 11.33 13.44 -8.96
N PRO A 246 10.06 13.83 -8.73
CA PRO A 246 9.21 14.43 -9.77
C PRO A 246 9.88 15.60 -10.50
N HIS A 247 10.66 16.40 -9.79
CA HIS A 247 11.32 17.61 -10.28
C HIS A 247 12.71 17.39 -10.90
N ARG A 248 13.24 16.15 -10.95
CA ARG A 248 14.59 15.86 -11.48
C ARG A 248 14.65 14.84 -12.64
N ARG A 249 13.52 14.30 -13.13
CA ARG A 249 13.50 13.20 -14.15
C ARG A 249 14.33 11.98 -13.72
N LEU A 250 14.42 11.73 -12.42
CA LEU A 250 15.10 10.57 -11.86
C LEU A 250 14.04 9.63 -11.29
N CYS A 251 14.05 8.37 -11.75
CA CYS A 251 13.30 7.28 -11.16
C CYS A 251 14.18 6.05 -11.06
N PHE A 252 13.93 5.27 -10.02
CA PHE A 252 14.50 3.95 -9.80
C PHE A 252 13.36 3.01 -9.43
N HIS A 253 13.23 1.92 -10.18
CA HIS A 253 12.38 0.80 -9.82
C HIS A 253 13.24 -0.45 -9.81
N GLN A 254 13.15 -1.19 -8.72
CA GLN A 254 13.81 -2.47 -8.58
C GLN A 254 12.81 -3.49 -8.07
N ARG A 255 12.78 -4.65 -8.73
CA ARG A 255 12.13 -5.86 -8.22
C ARG A 255 13.20 -6.92 -8.12
N VAL A 256 13.32 -7.54 -6.96
CA VAL A 256 14.32 -8.58 -6.68
C VAL A 256 13.60 -9.81 -6.16
N GLN A 257 13.95 -10.97 -6.72
CA GLN A 257 13.69 -12.24 -6.09
C GLN A 257 14.82 -12.56 -5.14
N ARG A 258 14.47 -12.99 -3.94
CA ARG A 258 15.48 -13.46 -3.03
C ARG A 258 16.12 -14.74 -3.56
N ARG A 259 17.45 -14.80 -3.60
CA ARG A 259 18.21 -16.06 -3.70
C ARG A 259 19.32 -15.93 -2.67
N GLY A 260 19.36 -16.86 -1.71
CA GLY A 260 20.01 -16.71 -0.40
C GLY A 260 21.33 -15.93 -0.38
N LEU A 261 21.49 -15.06 0.62
CA LEU A 261 22.80 -14.59 1.07
C LEU A 261 23.36 -15.68 1.99
N ARG A 262 24.28 -16.52 1.49
CA ARG A 262 25.20 -17.21 2.39
C ARG A 262 26.16 -16.15 2.91
N CYS A 263 25.89 -15.63 4.09
CA CYS A 263 26.98 -15.11 4.90
C CYS A 263 27.70 -16.36 5.43
N ASP A 264 28.68 -16.85 4.67
CA ASP A 264 29.68 -17.74 5.23
C ASP A 264 30.45 -16.89 6.26
N VAL A 265 30.02 -16.96 7.51
CA VAL A 265 30.86 -16.55 8.63
C VAL A 265 31.92 -17.64 8.73
N GLU A 266 33.00 -17.49 7.98
CA GLU A 266 34.25 -18.21 8.27
C GLU A 266 34.69 -17.76 9.67
N GLY A 267 34.34 -18.56 10.67
CA GLY A 267 34.83 -18.43 12.03
C GLY A 267 35.96 -19.43 12.26
N GLY A 268 37.13 -18.92 12.64
CA GLY A 268 38.17 -19.63 13.39
C GLY A 268 39.32 -20.19 12.58
#